data_AF-A0AAD7DC81-F1
#
_entry.id   AF-A0AAD7DC81-F1
#
_cell.length_a   1.000
_cell.length_b   1.000
_cell.length_c   1.000
_cell.angle_alpha   90.00
_cell.angle_beta   90.00
_cell.angle_gamma   90.00
#
_symmetry.space_group_name_H-M   'P 1'
#
loop_
_entity.id
_entity.type
_entity.pdbx_description
1 polymer ?
#
loop_
_entity_poly.entity_id
_entity_poly.type
_entity_poly.pdbx_seq_one_letter_code
_entity_poly.pdbx_strand_id
1 'polypeptide(L)'
;SDDIFDEVAAMIDDEREQFMDATKDIRSALGKLRTLANKIINSSTKLLPRWRAVVEANRLKPKNLPRDVKTRWNSTFDMINTGLAYRRAIHKFT
;
A
#
# COMPACT_ATOMS: atom_id res chain seq x y z
N SER A 1 -3.87 26.21 -6.73
CA SER A 1 -2.62 25.46 -6.83
C SER A 1 -2.33 25.03 -5.41
N ASP A 2 -2.67 23.78 -5.06
CA ASP A 2 -2.34 23.25 -3.73
C ASP A 2 -0.84 22.97 -3.75
N ASP A 3 -0.09 23.95 -3.27
CA ASP A 3 1.32 23.83 -2.94
C ASP A 3 1.42 22.84 -1.78
N ILE A 4 1.38 21.54 -2.09
CA ILE A 4 1.78 20.50 -1.17
C ILE A 4 3.28 20.74 -0.95
N PHE A 5 3.60 21.46 0.13
CA PHE A 5 4.97 21.70 0.54
C PHE A 5 5.64 20.35 0.74
N ASP A 6 6.45 19.95 -0.24
CA ASP A 6 7.29 18.76 -0.16
C ASP A 6 8.44 19.11 0.77
N GLU A 7 8.18 19.01 2.07
CA GLU A 7 9.12 19.32 3.14
C GLU A 7 10.45 18.61 2.93
N VAL A 8 10.43 17.38 2.41
CA VAL A 8 11.62 16.59 2.07
C VAL A 8 12.39 17.21 0.90
N ALA A 9 11.71 17.79 -0.09
CA ALA A 9 12.34 18.53 -1.18
C ALA A 9 12.87 19.91 -0.75
N ALA A 10 12.41 20.44 0.38
CA ALA A 10 12.89 21.68 0.98
C ALA A 10 14.03 21.46 2.01
N MET A 11 14.22 20.23 2.51
CA MET A 11 15.35 19.85 3.38
C MET A 11 16.69 19.96 2.64
N ILE A 12 17.74 20.29 3.40
CA ILE A 12 19.14 20.26 2.96
C ILE A 12 19.52 18.82 2.58
N ASP A 13 20.42 18.64 1.61
CA ASP A 13 20.74 17.33 1.02
C ASP A 13 21.10 16.25 2.05
N ASP A 14 21.87 16.59 3.09
CA ASP A 14 22.25 15.65 4.15
C ASP A 14 21.06 15.23 5.03
N GLU A 15 20.17 16.17 5.37
CA GLU A 15 18.97 15.88 6.17
C GLU A 15 17.95 15.07 5.38
N ARG A 16 17.83 15.36 4.08
CA ARG A 16 17.01 14.58 3.14
C ARG A 16 17.52 13.15 3.06
N GLU A 17 18.82 12.94 2.91
CA GLU A 17 19.39 11.60 2.83
C GLU A 17 19.11 10.78 4.09
N GLN A 18 19.32 11.37 5.27
CA GLN A 18 19.02 10.74 6.55
C GLN A 18 17.54 10.38 6.68
N PHE A 19 16.63 11.29 6.32
CA PHE A 19 15.20 11.02 6.33
C PHE A 19 14.80 9.91 5.35
N MET A 20 15.39 9.91 4.17
CA MET A 20 15.15 8.91 3.14
C MET A 20 15.65 7.54 3.58
N ASP A 21 16.82 7.45 4.20
CA ASP A 21 17.35 6.21 4.74
C ASP A 21 16.47 5.70 5.90
N ALA A 22 16.13 6.56 6.86
CA ALA A 22 15.28 6.23 8.00
C ALA A 22 13.87 5.71 7.59
N THR A 23 13.33 6.20 6.46
CA THR A 23 11.98 5.83 5.98
C THR A 23 11.99 4.79 4.86
N LYS A 24 13.15 4.29 4.45
CA LYS A 24 13.33 3.42 3.27
C LYS A 24 12.44 2.18 3.31
N ASP A 25 12.38 1.51 4.45
CA ASP A 25 11.61 0.27 4.61
C ASP A 25 10.11 0.50 4.50
N ILE A 26 9.62 1.57 5.12
CA ILE A 26 8.20 1.96 5.08
C ILE A 26 7.81 2.29 3.64
N ARG A 27 8.62 3.07 2.92
CA ARG A 27 8.37 3.43 1.52
C ARG A 27 8.40 2.21 0.59
N SER A 28 9.34 1.28 0.82
CA SER A 28 9.41 0.01 0.08
C SER A 28 8.18 -0.87 0.32
N ALA A 29 7.76 -1.02 1.57
CA ALA A 29 6.55 -1.77 1.92
C ALA A 29 5.29 -1.16 1.28
N LEU A 30 5.17 0.17 1.31
CA LEU A 30 4.08 0.89 0.68
C LEU A 30 4.05 0.68 -0.85
N GLY A 31 5.21 0.73 -1.50
CA GLY A 31 5.34 0.42 -2.93
C GLY A 31 4.84 -1.00 -3.26
N LYS A 32 5.24 -2.00 -2.47
CA LYS A 32 4.80 -3.39 -2.64
C LYS A 32 3.28 -3.52 -2.47
N LEU A 33 2.69 -2.86 -1.46
CA LEU A 33 1.23 -2.86 -1.25
C LEU A 33 0.47 -2.25 -2.44
N ARG A 34 0.95 -1.12 -2.97
CA ARG A 34 0.37 -0.47 -4.17
C ARG A 34 0.39 -1.40 -5.37
N THR A 35 1.54 -2.02 -5.65
CA THR A 35 1.70 -2.96 -6.75
C THR A 35 0.79 -4.17 -6.58
N LEU A 36 0.70 -4.71 -5.37
CA LEU A 36 -0.16 -5.85 -5.07
C LEU A 36 -1.63 -5.53 -5.28
N ALA A 37 -2.12 -4.41 -4.73
CA ALA A 37 -3.51 -3.95 -4.91
C ALA A 37 -3.87 -3.81 -6.39
N ASN A 38 -3.01 -3.16 -7.17
CA ASN A 38 -3.21 -2.98 -8.61
C ASN A 38 -3.25 -4.32 -9.37
N LYS A 39 -2.33 -5.24 -9.06
CA LYS A 39 -2.29 -6.57 -9.70
C LYS A 39 -3.54 -7.38 -9.39
N ILE A 40 -4.00 -7.40 -8.14
CA ILE A 40 -5.21 -8.13 -7.73
C ILE A 40 -6.45 -7.54 -8.43
N ILE A 41 -6.61 -6.21 -8.43
CA ILE A 41 -7.77 -5.54 -9.03
C ILE A 41 -7.82 -5.77 -10.55
N ASN A 42 -6.67 -5.70 -11.22
CA ASN A 42 -6.60 -5.81 -12.69
C ASN A 42 -6.57 -7.26 -13.21
N SER A 43 -6.43 -8.27 -12.34
CA SER A 43 -6.42 -9.68 -12.72
C SER A 43 -7.65 -10.40 -12.15
N SER A 44 -8.80 -10.08 -12.73
CA SER A 44 -10.12 -10.55 -12.29
C SER A 44 -10.30 -12.07 -12.35
N THR A 45 -9.56 -12.76 -13.22
CA THR A 45 -9.72 -14.21 -13.47
C THR A 45 -8.69 -15.08 -12.75
N LYS A 46 -7.53 -14.54 -12.37
CA LYS A 46 -6.44 -15.33 -11.76
C LYS A 46 -6.13 -14.87 -10.35
N LEU A 47 -5.75 -13.60 -10.17
CA LEU A 47 -5.30 -13.12 -8.86
C LEU A 47 -6.46 -12.76 -7.94
N LEU A 48 -7.54 -12.17 -8.47
CA LEU A 48 -8.69 -11.80 -7.65
C LEU A 48 -9.39 -13.00 -6.99
N PRO A 49 -9.66 -14.13 -7.68
CA PRO A 49 -10.26 -15.30 -7.04
C PRO A 49 -9.32 -15.92 -6.00
N ARG A 50 -8.02 -16.02 -6.32
CA ARG A 50 -7.00 -16.51 -5.37
C ARG A 50 -6.91 -15.62 -4.13
N TRP A 51 -6.96 -14.30 -4.28
CA TRP A 51 -6.97 -13.36 -3.16
C TRP A 51 -8.18 -13.60 -2.25
N ARG A 52 -9.38 -13.71 -2.83
CA ARG A 52 -10.62 -13.98 -2.09
C ARG A 52 -10.53 -15.28 -1.29
N ALA A 53 -10.02 -16.35 -1.91
CA ALA A 53 -9.82 -17.63 -1.23
C ALA A 53 -8.85 -17.52 -0.03
N VAL A 54 -7.76 -16.76 -0.17
CA VAL A 54 -6.81 -16.53 0.93
C VAL A 54 -7.46 -15.69 2.05
N VAL A 55 -8.21 -14.65 1.72
CA VAL A 55 -8.93 -13.81 2.71
C VAL A 55 -9.93 -14.66 3.51
N GLU A 56 -10.72 -15.47 2.82
CA GLU A 56 -11.68 -16.39 3.42
C GLU A 56 -11.01 -17.45 4.30
N ALA A 57 -9.92 -18.06 3.83
CA ALA A 57 -9.13 -19.02 4.60
C ALA A 57 -8.52 -18.44 5.88
N ASN A 58 -8.35 -17.10 5.94
CA ASN A 58 -7.91 -16.40 7.15
C ASN A 58 -9.07 -15.86 8.00
N ARG A 59 -10.33 -16.20 7.67
CA ARG A 59 -11.55 -15.73 8.35
C ARG A 59 -11.66 -14.21 8.41
N LEU A 60 -11.10 -13.53 7.42
CA LEU A 60 -11.19 -12.08 7.29
C LEU A 60 -12.44 -11.71 6.50
N LYS A 61 -12.97 -10.50 6.75
CA LYS A 61 -14.10 -9.99 5.97
C LYS A 61 -13.72 -9.97 4.47
N PRO A 62 -14.54 -10.51 3.57
CA PRO A 62 -14.26 -10.46 2.14
C PRO A 62 -14.15 -9.01 1.66
N LYS A 63 -12.92 -8.56 1.42
CA LYS A 63 -12.60 -7.20 0.96
C LYS A 63 -11.37 -7.24 0.06
N ASN A 64 -11.38 -6.42 -0.98
CA ASN A 64 -10.20 -6.18 -1.81
C ASN A 64 -9.26 -5.21 -1.09
N LEU A 65 -7.95 -5.36 -1.33
CA LEU A 65 -6.98 -4.35 -0.90
C LEU A 65 -7.32 -3.01 -1.60
N PRO A 66 -7.43 -1.89 -0.86
CA PRO A 66 -7.74 -0.60 -1.47
C PRO A 66 -6.61 -0.20 -2.41
N ARG A 67 -6.98 0.43 -3.53
CA ARG A 67 -6.01 1.09 -4.40
C ARG A 67 -5.70 2.47 -3.83
N ASP A 68 -4.42 2.82 -3.83
CA ASP A 68 -4.00 4.19 -3.59
C ASP A 68 -4.28 5.06 -4.82
N VAL A 69 -5.03 6.14 -4.63
CA VAL A 69 -5.59 6.98 -5.71
C VAL A 69 -5.24 8.43 -5.44
N LYS A 70 -4.47 9.03 -6.36
CA LYS A 70 -3.98 10.41 -6.24
C LYS A 70 -5.07 11.46 -5.96
N THR A 71 -6.27 11.27 -6.50
CA THR A 71 -7.40 12.22 -6.34
C THR A 71 -8.20 12.01 -5.05
N ARG A 72 -7.84 11.03 -4.20
CA ARG A 72 -8.50 10.74 -2.94
C ARG A 72 -7.53 10.94 -1.77
N TRP A 73 -7.74 12.01 -1.00
CA TRP A 73 -6.86 12.44 0.09
C TRP A 73 -6.48 11.35 1.11
N ASN A 74 -7.39 10.42 1.42
CA ASN A 74 -7.15 9.40 2.45
C ASN A 74 -6.76 8.02 1.89
N SER A 75 -6.54 7.88 0.58
CA SER A 75 -6.40 6.56 -0.04
C SER A 75 -5.12 5.81 0.38
N THR A 76 -4.01 6.51 0.60
CA THR A 76 -2.78 5.92 1.15
C THR A 76 -3.02 5.42 2.58
N PHE A 77 -3.67 6.22 3.43
CA PHE A 77 -4.01 5.86 4.80
C PHE A 77 -4.92 4.63 4.87
N ASP A 78 -6.00 4.62 4.09
CA ASP A 78 -6.93 3.48 4.01
C ASP A 78 -6.25 2.19 3.53
N MET A 79 -5.32 2.31 2.58
CA MET A 79 -4.54 1.18 2.07
C MET A 79 -3.57 0.64 3.13
N ILE A 80 -2.89 1.51 3.89
CA ILE A 80 -2.01 1.09 4.99
C ILE A 80 -2.83 0.38 6.07
N ASN A 81 -3.93 0.97 6.52
CA ASN A 81 -4.79 0.37 7.55
C ASN A 81 -5.33 -1.00 7.12
N THR A 82 -5.79 -1.11 5.87
CA THR A 82 -6.25 -2.40 5.35
C THR A 82 -5.08 -3.38 5.18
N GLY A 83 -3.92 -2.92 4.72
CA GLY A 83 -2.72 -3.74 4.59
C GLY A 83 -2.26 -4.34 5.92
N LEU A 84 -2.31 -3.56 7.01
CA LEU A 84 -2.01 -4.03 8.36
C LEU A 84 -3.05 -5.04 8.86
N ALA A 85 -4.34 -4.73 8.71
CA ALA A 85 -5.42 -5.64 9.09
C ALA A 85 -5.39 -6.98 8.33
N TYR A 86 -4.90 -6.97 7.08
CA TYR A 86 -4.85 -8.14 6.20
C TYR A 86 -3.43 -8.73 6.08
N ARG A 87 -2.48 -8.32 6.95
CA ARG A 87 -1.06 -8.71 6.88
C ARG A 87 -0.86 -10.23 6.75
N ARG A 88 -1.62 -11.03 7.51
CA ARG A 88 -1.56 -12.50 7.45
C ARG A 88 -2.00 -13.06 6.10
N ALA A 89 -3.04 -12.48 5.50
CA ALA A 89 -3.50 -12.87 4.17
C ALA A 89 -2.51 -12.43 3.08
N ILE A 90 -1.96 -11.22 3.19
CA ILE A 90 -0.93 -10.71 2.28
C ILE A 90 0.29 -11.64 2.29
N HIS A 91 0.80 -11.98 3.47
CA HIS A 91 1.96 -12.86 3.61
C HIS A 91 1.74 -14.29 3.07
N LYS A 92 0.51 -14.80 3.09
CA LYS A 92 0.16 -16.10 2.47
C LYS A 92 -0.06 -16.00 0.96
N PHE A 93 -0.36 -14.81 0.46
CA PHE A 93 -0.68 -14.58 -0.95
C PHE A 93 0.57 -14.35 -1.79
N THR A 94 1.52 -13.56 -1.26
CA THR A 94 2.83 -13.28 -1.86
C THR A 94 3.82 -14.38 -1.53
#